data_AF-A0A3D5BF40-F1
#
_entry.id   AF-A0A3D5BF40-F1
#
_cell.length_a   1.000
_cell.length_b   1.000
_cell.length_c   1.000
_cell.angle_alpha   90.00
_cell.angle_beta   90.00
_cell.angle_gamma   90.00
#
_symmetry.space_group_name_H-M   'P 1'
#
loop_
_entity.id
_entity.type
_entity.pdbx_description
1 polymer ?
#
loop_
_entity_poly.entity_id
_entity_poly.type
_entity_poly.pdbx_seq_one_letter_code
_entity_poly.pdbx_strand_id
1 'polypeptide(L)'
;MGEFIFNFLSVFALAMMILTWIVFSLYPDKSKKDGNETFILMILLTAIISTVISVYITAGPEMDINTAAKYGQMGDFFGGMLNPILAFASFIALLYTIRIQSEELRLTKDELAKSAEAHVKSEATLRDQLKDSQKQHEMNHYHSLLQNIDAKLHSEIYVRNWTRNPGSFKCISDFLRECFEAVKKDQHIGVWKNLYDAKSKRPIAIAEHRVVVLLAQLSVLLTEYQLKFGATAVYTSYTLQYTEVISIMHAIGIINARVNSYQIFNIDEYFEANNVVVD
;
A
#
# COMPACT_ATOMS: atom_id res chain seq x y z
N MET A 1 4.46 -23.57 75.84
CA MET A 1 4.12 -22.45 74.92
C MET A 1 5.37 -21.82 74.30
N GLY A 2 6.42 -21.49 75.07
CA GLY A 2 7.65 -20.89 74.54
C GLY A 2 8.37 -21.72 73.46
N GLU A 3 8.49 -23.03 73.65
CA GLU A 3 9.13 -23.93 72.66
C GLU A 3 8.36 -24.03 71.34
N PHE A 4 7.03 -24.04 71.39
CA PHE A 4 6.19 -24.02 70.18
C PHE A 4 6.40 -22.73 69.38
N ILE A 5 6.37 -21.58 70.06
CA ILE A 5 6.57 -20.28 69.42
C ILE A 5 7.98 -20.21 68.80
N PHE A 6 9.00 -20.71 69.50
CA PHE A 6 10.36 -20.75 68.99
C PHE A 6 10.50 -21.65 67.74
N ASN A 7 9.93 -22.86 67.77
CA ASN A 7 9.95 -23.78 66.63
C ASN A 7 9.08 -23.30 65.46
N PHE A 8 7.98 -22.60 65.74
CA PHE A 8 7.17 -21.95 64.70
C PHE A 8 7.95 -20.85 63.99
N LEU A 9 8.51 -19.92 64.76
CA LEU A 9 9.26 -18.80 64.21
C LEU A 9 10.50 -19.28 63.42
N SER A 10 11.20 -20.31 63.89
CA SER A 10 12.38 -20.82 63.19
C SER A 10 12.04 -21.50 61.86
N VAL A 11 11.04 -22.39 61.84
CA VAL A 11 10.58 -23.07 60.62
C VAL A 11 9.97 -22.07 59.63
N PHE A 12 9.18 -21.12 60.13
CA PHE A 12 8.58 -20.07 59.30
C PHE A 12 9.63 -19.15 58.70
N ALA A 13 10.63 -18.72 59.48
CA ALA A 13 11.72 -17.88 58.98
C ALA A 13 12.55 -18.59 57.90
N LEU A 14 12.87 -19.88 58.10
CA LEU A 14 13.58 -20.68 57.10
C LEU A 14 12.75 -20.86 55.81
N ALA A 15 11.46 -21.20 55.94
CA ALA A 15 10.56 -21.37 54.81
C ALA A 15 10.37 -20.05 54.03
N MET A 16 10.23 -18.92 54.73
CA MET A 16 10.16 -17.59 54.12
C MET A 16 11.46 -17.18 53.43
N MET A 17 12.63 -17.52 53.99
CA MET A 17 13.91 -17.25 53.36
C MET A 17 14.06 -18.03 52.04
N ILE A 18 13.66 -19.31 52.03
CA ILE A 18 13.64 -20.15 50.83
C ILE A 18 12.63 -19.62 49.81
N LEU A 19 11.41 -19.28 50.23
CA LEU A 19 10.39 -18.71 49.36
C LEU A 19 10.86 -17.42 48.71
N THR A 20 11.46 -16.52 49.49
CA THR A 20 12.00 -15.24 48.98
C THR A 20 13.09 -15.48 47.94
N TRP A 21 13.97 -16.46 48.17
CA TRP A 21 15.01 -16.86 47.21
C TRP A 21 14.42 -17.44 45.92
N ILE A 22 13.43 -18.33 46.02
CA ILE A 22 12.74 -18.93 44.87
C ILE A 22 12.01 -17.86 44.05
N VAL A 23 11.23 -16.99 44.70
CA VAL A 23 10.49 -15.91 44.04
C VAL A 23 11.46 -14.95 43.34
N PHE A 24 12.56 -14.57 43.98
CA PHE A 24 13.58 -13.72 43.39
C PHE A 24 14.28 -14.39 42.18
N SER A 25 14.48 -15.72 42.23
CA SER A 25 15.10 -16.48 41.14
C SER A 25 14.17 -16.73 39.96
N LEU A 26 12.85 -16.88 40.20
CA LEU A 26 11.86 -17.19 39.16
C LEU A 26 11.26 -15.94 38.53
N TYR A 27 11.20 -14.82 39.26
CA TYR A 27 10.63 -13.56 38.79
C TYR A 27 11.64 -12.41 38.91
N PRO A 28 12.69 -12.37 38.05
CA PRO A 28 13.67 -11.30 38.06
C PRO A 28 13.13 -9.97 37.49
N ASP A 29 12.00 -9.97 36.77
CA ASP A 29 11.43 -8.79 36.12
C ASP A 29 10.36 -8.11 36.98
N LYS A 30 10.60 -6.83 37.30
CA LYS A 30 9.80 -5.99 38.21
C LYS A 30 8.63 -5.26 37.53
N SER A 31 8.31 -5.55 36.26
CA SER A 31 7.39 -4.71 35.47
C SER A 31 5.90 -5.11 35.51
N LYS A 32 5.49 -6.26 36.05
CA LYS A 32 4.07 -6.67 36.11
C LYS A 32 3.43 -6.42 37.48
N LYS A 33 2.31 -5.70 37.47
CA LYS A 33 1.56 -5.21 38.65
C LYS A 33 0.57 -6.24 39.24
N ASP A 34 0.49 -7.45 38.68
CA ASP A 34 -0.41 -8.53 39.12
C ASP A 34 0.22 -9.41 40.24
N GLY A 35 1.03 -8.79 41.11
CA GLY A 35 1.95 -9.49 42.01
C GLY A 35 1.57 -9.49 43.49
N ASN A 36 0.50 -8.81 43.92
CA ASN A 36 0.16 -8.70 45.35
C ASN A 36 -0.72 -9.86 45.85
N GLU A 37 -1.76 -10.25 45.11
CA GLU A 37 -2.68 -11.33 45.51
C GLU A 37 -1.99 -12.69 45.55
N THR A 38 -1.22 -12.99 44.50
CA THR A 38 -0.43 -14.23 44.41
C THR A 38 0.64 -14.30 45.49
N PHE A 39 1.28 -13.18 45.83
CA PHE A 39 2.26 -13.08 46.90
C PHE A 39 1.63 -13.27 48.29
N ILE A 40 0.47 -12.67 48.54
CA ILE A 40 -0.29 -12.86 49.79
C ILE A 40 -0.69 -14.32 49.96
N LEU A 41 -1.17 -14.98 48.91
CA LEU A 41 -1.52 -16.41 48.94
C LEU A 41 -0.32 -17.30 49.24
N MET A 42 0.84 -17.02 48.66
CA MET A 42 2.09 -17.76 48.93
C MET A 42 2.54 -17.63 50.39
N ILE A 43 2.45 -16.44 50.97
CA ILE A 43 2.77 -16.21 52.40
C ILE A 43 1.80 -16.99 53.29
N LEU A 44 0.50 -16.93 53.00
CA LEU A 44 -0.52 -17.66 53.77
C LEU A 44 -0.28 -19.17 53.72
N LEU A 45 0.01 -19.74 52.55
CA LEU A 45 0.33 -21.16 52.41
C LEU A 45 1.60 -21.54 53.19
N THR A 46 2.64 -20.72 53.13
CA THR A 46 3.89 -20.94 53.87
C THR A 46 3.63 -20.91 55.37
N ALA A 47 2.84 -19.97 55.87
CA ALA A 47 2.46 -19.89 57.28
C ALA A 47 1.69 -21.14 57.76
N ILE A 48 0.75 -21.65 56.95
CA ILE A 48 -0.01 -22.86 57.25
C ILE A 48 0.94 -24.07 57.34
N ILE A 49 1.82 -24.26 56.35
CA ILE A 49 2.77 -25.38 56.32
C ILE A 49 3.73 -25.31 57.51
N SER A 50 4.29 -24.13 57.81
CA SER A 50 5.16 -23.94 58.96
C SER A 50 4.45 -24.21 60.28
N THR A 51 3.16 -23.86 60.39
CA THR A 51 2.37 -24.19 61.59
C THR A 51 2.28 -25.70 61.79
N VAL A 52 1.96 -26.46 60.74
CA VAL A 52 1.85 -27.92 60.80
C VAL A 52 3.18 -28.57 61.17
N ILE A 53 4.28 -28.14 60.54
CA ILE A 53 5.62 -28.66 60.81
C ILE A 53 6.05 -28.34 62.25
N SER A 54 5.78 -27.14 62.74
CA SER A 54 6.18 -26.75 64.10
C SER A 54 5.34 -27.40 65.18
N VAL A 55 4.06 -27.67 64.93
CA VAL A 55 3.25 -28.57 65.78
C VAL A 55 3.91 -29.95 65.82
N TYR A 56 4.30 -30.50 64.67
CA TYR A 56 4.93 -31.82 64.59
C TYR A 56 6.29 -31.88 65.34
N ILE A 57 7.15 -30.87 65.21
CA ILE A 57 8.47 -30.83 65.87
C ILE A 57 8.33 -30.62 67.39
N THR A 58 7.41 -29.75 67.83
CA THR A 58 7.24 -29.48 69.27
C THR A 58 6.46 -30.59 69.98
N ALA A 59 5.58 -31.28 69.25
CA ALA A 59 4.74 -32.32 69.84
C ALA A 59 5.25 -33.76 69.59
N GLY A 60 6.16 -33.99 68.63
CA GLY A 60 6.76 -35.32 68.37
C GLY A 60 8.04 -35.58 69.19
N PRO A 61 8.54 -36.84 69.31
CA PRO A 61 8.00 -38.17 68.95
C PRO A 61 7.34 -38.93 70.13
N GLU A 62 7.31 -38.36 71.33
CA GLU A 62 6.77 -38.98 72.56
C GLU A 62 5.28 -38.68 72.80
N MET A 63 4.57 -38.19 71.78
CA MET A 63 3.13 -37.90 71.89
C MET A 63 2.36 -39.18 72.24
N ASP A 64 1.63 -39.17 73.36
CA ASP A 64 0.77 -40.29 73.71
C ASP A 64 -0.24 -40.57 72.59
N ILE A 65 -0.45 -41.86 72.28
CA ILE A 65 -1.29 -42.33 71.17
C ILE A 65 -2.70 -41.74 71.26
N ASN A 66 -3.23 -41.55 72.47
CA ASN A 66 -4.58 -40.97 72.65
C ASN A 66 -4.63 -39.48 72.28
N THR A 67 -3.53 -38.75 72.47
CA THR A 67 -3.44 -37.32 72.12
C THR A 67 -3.27 -37.16 70.62
N ALA A 68 -2.40 -37.98 70.01
CA ALA A 68 -2.24 -38.03 68.55
C ALA A 68 -3.57 -38.39 67.85
N ALA A 69 -4.31 -39.36 68.38
CA ALA A 69 -5.62 -39.75 67.86
C ALA A 69 -6.65 -38.62 67.91
N LYS A 70 -6.66 -37.79 68.96
CA LYS A 70 -7.56 -36.63 69.08
C LYS A 70 -7.24 -35.54 68.04
N TYR A 71 -5.97 -35.25 67.81
CA TYR A 71 -5.56 -34.30 66.78
C TYR A 71 -5.84 -34.83 65.37
N GLY A 72 -5.63 -36.13 65.14
CA GLY A 72 -6.04 -36.81 63.90
C GLY A 72 -7.54 -36.70 63.65
N GLN A 73 -8.38 -36.98 64.66
CA GLN A 73 -9.83 -36.89 64.54
C GLN A 73 -10.34 -35.45 64.31
N MET A 74 -9.70 -34.44 64.92
CA MET A 74 -9.98 -33.03 64.59
C MET A 74 -9.60 -32.72 63.14
N GLY A 75 -8.41 -33.17 62.70
CA GLY A 75 -7.96 -33.03 61.32
C GLY A 75 -8.92 -33.67 60.32
N ASP A 76 -9.40 -34.88 60.62
CA ASP A 76 -10.37 -35.60 59.79
C ASP A 76 -11.75 -34.92 59.76
N PHE A 77 -12.17 -34.29 60.87
CA PHE A 77 -13.41 -33.52 60.90
C PHE A 77 -13.32 -32.25 60.03
N PHE A 78 -12.26 -31.47 60.17
CA PHE A 78 -12.05 -30.28 59.34
C PHE A 78 -11.77 -30.65 57.89
N GLY A 79 -10.96 -31.67 57.63
CA GLY A 79 -10.69 -32.18 56.28
C GLY A 79 -11.96 -32.73 55.62
N GLY A 80 -12.77 -33.49 56.36
CA GLY A 80 -14.04 -34.04 55.91
C GLY A 80 -15.12 -32.98 55.62
N MET A 81 -15.09 -31.84 56.33
CA MET A 81 -16.00 -30.71 56.08
C MET A 81 -15.50 -29.78 54.97
N LEU A 82 -14.21 -29.44 54.98
CA LEU A 82 -13.61 -28.53 54.02
C LEU A 82 -13.53 -29.14 52.63
N ASN A 83 -13.26 -30.45 52.51
CA ASN A 83 -13.08 -31.08 51.20
C ASN A 83 -14.35 -31.00 50.32
N PRO A 84 -15.57 -31.30 50.80
CA PRO A 84 -16.80 -31.06 50.04
C PRO A 84 -17.08 -29.58 49.74
N ILE A 85 -16.80 -28.67 50.68
CA ILE A 85 -17.01 -27.22 50.48
C ILE A 85 -16.08 -26.70 49.39
N LEU A 86 -14.80 -27.07 49.44
CA LEU A 86 -13.81 -26.70 48.43
C LEU A 86 -14.12 -27.34 47.09
N ALA A 87 -14.51 -28.62 47.05
CA ALA A 87 -14.92 -29.29 45.81
C ALA A 87 -16.12 -28.58 45.15
N PHE A 88 -17.11 -28.15 45.94
CA PHE A 88 -18.26 -27.40 45.42
C PHE A 88 -17.86 -25.99 44.95
N ALA A 89 -17.00 -25.29 45.70
CA ALA A 89 -16.47 -24.00 45.30
C ALA A 89 -15.65 -24.11 44.00
N SER A 90 -14.82 -25.14 43.86
CA SER A 90 -14.08 -25.44 42.63
C SER A 90 -15.01 -25.73 41.46
N PHE A 91 -16.10 -26.46 41.69
CA PHE A 91 -17.11 -26.72 40.66
C PHE A 91 -17.81 -25.43 40.20
N ILE A 92 -18.20 -24.55 41.12
CA ILE A 92 -18.77 -23.23 40.78
C ILE A 92 -17.75 -22.39 40.00
N ALA A 93 -16.51 -22.34 40.47
CA ALA A 93 -15.44 -21.61 39.80
C ALA A 93 -15.25 -22.12 38.37
N LEU A 94 -15.24 -23.44 38.17
CA LEU A 94 -15.15 -24.06 36.84
C LEU A 94 -16.34 -23.70 35.95
N LEU A 95 -17.57 -23.76 36.46
CA LEU A 95 -18.76 -23.35 35.72
C LEU A 95 -18.70 -21.87 35.32
N TYR A 96 -18.23 -21.01 36.22
CA TYR A 96 -18.04 -19.59 35.93
C TYR A 96 -16.98 -19.38 34.84
N THR A 97 -15.86 -20.10 34.90
CA THR A 97 -14.84 -20.07 33.85
C THR A 97 -15.40 -20.52 32.51
N ILE A 98 -16.16 -21.62 32.45
CA ILE A 98 -16.79 -22.10 31.21
C ILE A 98 -17.77 -21.07 30.64
N ARG A 99 -18.53 -20.40 31.51
CA ARG A 99 -19.45 -19.33 31.10
C ARG A 99 -18.69 -18.17 30.45
N ILE A 100 -17.63 -17.68 31.09
CA ILE A 100 -16.79 -16.60 30.54
C ILE A 100 -16.20 -17.04 29.20
N GLN A 101 -15.58 -18.23 29.14
CA GLN A 101 -14.99 -18.76 27.92
C GLN A 101 -16.01 -18.86 26.78
N SER A 102 -17.25 -19.24 27.09
CA SER A 102 -18.33 -19.33 26.09
C SER A 102 -18.76 -17.95 25.59
N GLU A 103 -18.82 -16.96 26.47
CA GLU A 103 -19.14 -15.58 26.12
C GLU A 103 -18.04 -14.93 25.28
N GLU A 104 -16.78 -15.11 25.67
CA GLU A 104 -15.61 -14.67 24.89
C GLU A 104 -15.62 -15.30 23.50
N LEU A 105 -15.85 -16.61 23.38
CA LEU A 105 -15.94 -17.30 22.09
C LEU A 105 -17.06 -16.72 21.21
N ARG A 106 -18.22 -16.37 21.80
CA ARG A 106 -19.33 -15.75 21.07
C ARG A 106 -18.94 -14.37 20.55
N LEU A 107 -18.29 -13.55 21.37
CA LEU A 107 -17.81 -12.22 20.97
C LEU A 107 -16.72 -12.32 19.90
N THR A 108 -15.77 -13.25 20.02
CA THR A 108 -14.75 -13.49 19.00
C THR A 108 -15.37 -13.90 17.67
N LYS A 109 -16.39 -14.76 17.67
CA LYS A 109 -17.10 -15.15 16.44
C LYS A 109 -17.82 -13.97 15.78
N ASP A 110 -18.47 -13.11 16.56
CA ASP A 110 -19.15 -11.92 16.05
C ASP A 110 -18.15 -10.93 15.43
N GLU A 111 -17.03 -10.68 16.11
CA GLU A 111 -15.98 -9.81 15.59
C GLU A 111 -15.32 -10.38 14.33
N LEU A 112 -15.10 -11.69 14.29
CA LEU A 112 -14.57 -12.37 13.11
C LEU A 112 -15.53 -12.27 11.92
N ALA A 113 -16.85 -12.40 12.15
CA ALA A 113 -17.85 -12.24 11.11
C ALA A 113 -17.88 -10.81 10.56
N LYS A 114 -17.83 -9.80 11.43
CA LYS A 114 -17.73 -8.38 11.05
C LYS A 114 -16.44 -8.09 10.28
N SER A 115 -15.32 -8.65 10.72
CA SER A 115 -14.03 -8.53 10.04
C SER A 115 -14.08 -9.16 8.65
N ALA A 116 -14.67 -10.35 8.51
CA ALA A 116 -14.84 -11.01 7.22
C ALA A 116 -15.72 -10.17 6.26
N GLU A 117 -16.83 -9.60 6.75
CA GLU A 117 -17.67 -8.70 5.96
C GLU A 117 -16.91 -7.44 5.52
N ALA A 118 -16.15 -6.82 6.42
CA ALA A 118 -15.29 -5.68 6.10
C ALA A 118 -14.23 -6.03 5.04
N HIS A 119 -13.64 -7.23 5.11
CA HIS A 119 -12.70 -7.73 4.11
C HIS A 119 -13.34 -7.91 2.74
N VAL A 120 -14.55 -8.48 2.66
CA VAL A 120 -15.28 -8.61 1.38
C VAL A 120 -15.58 -7.24 0.77
N LYS A 121 -16.01 -6.28 1.59
CA LYS A 121 -16.25 -4.91 1.12
C LYS A 121 -14.96 -4.22 0.65
N SER A 122 -13.85 -4.47 1.36
CA SER A 122 -12.52 -3.97 0.99
C SER A 122 -12.04 -4.59 -0.32
N GLU A 123 -12.27 -5.90 -0.54
CA GLU A 123 -11.92 -6.59 -1.78
C GLU A 123 -12.62 -5.98 -3.00
N ALA A 124 -13.93 -5.68 -2.88
CA ALA A 124 -14.67 -5.01 -3.95
C ALA A 124 -14.05 -3.64 -4.31
N THR A 125 -13.72 -2.85 -3.29
CA THR A 125 -13.10 -1.52 -3.48
C THR A 125 -11.71 -1.64 -4.10
N LEU A 126 -10.89 -2.58 -3.62
CA LEU A 126 -9.55 -2.84 -4.14
C LEU A 126 -9.59 -3.30 -5.60
N ARG A 127 -10.58 -4.11 -5.96
CA ARG A 127 -10.76 -4.58 -7.33
C ARG A 127 -11.08 -3.42 -8.28
N ASP A 128 -11.92 -2.49 -7.84
CA ASP A 128 -12.24 -1.30 -8.65
C ASP A 128 -11.05 -0.36 -8.74
N GLN A 129 -10.32 -0.13 -7.64
CA GLN A 129 -9.07 0.63 -7.65
C GLN A 129 -8.00 0.00 -8.56
N LEU A 130 -7.91 -1.33 -8.62
CA LEU A 130 -6.98 -2.02 -9.50
C LEU A 130 -7.33 -1.77 -10.97
N LYS A 131 -8.62 -1.83 -11.34
CA LYS A 131 -9.07 -1.53 -12.71
C LYS A 131 -8.76 -0.09 -13.08
N ASP A 132 -9.02 0.86 -12.18
CA ASP A 132 -8.72 2.28 -12.41
C ASP A 132 -7.22 2.53 -12.52
N SER A 133 -6.42 1.89 -11.66
CA SER A 133 -4.96 1.94 -11.71
C SER A 133 -4.40 1.36 -13.00
N GLN A 134 -4.93 0.22 -13.46
CA GLN A 134 -4.57 -0.38 -14.76
C GLN A 134 -4.92 0.56 -15.91
N LYS A 135 -6.14 1.11 -15.93
CA LYS A 135 -6.56 2.07 -16.95
C LYS A 135 -5.66 3.31 -16.96
N GLN A 136 -5.26 3.81 -15.79
CA GLN A 136 -4.33 4.93 -15.67
C GLN A 136 -2.91 4.58 -16.15
N HIS A 137 -2.41 3.38 -15.82
CA HIS A 137 -1.10 2.93 -16.28
C HIS A 137 -1.07 2.79 -17.80
N GLU A 138 -2.11 2.21 -18.40
CA GLU A 138 -2.24 2.12 -19.85
C GLU A 138 -2.34 3.51 -20.49
N MET A 139 -3.17 4.39 -19.93
CA MET A 139 -3.30 5.79 -20.39
C MET A 139 -1.93 6.49 -20.40
N ASN A 140 -1.16 6.36 -19.32
CA ASN A 140 0.17 6.93 -19.20
C ASN A 140 1.16 6.30 -20.20
N HIS A 141 1.03 5.00 -20.47
CA HIS A 141 1.82 4.33 -21.49
C HIS A 141 1.57 4.94 -22.88
N TYR A 142 0.31 5.10 -23.30
CA TYR A 142 -0.02 5.78 -24.55
C TYR A 142 0.50 7.23 -24.56
N HIS A 143 0.36 7.97 -23.45
CA HIS A 143 0.89 9.31 -23.35
C HIS A 143 2.41 9.35 -23.58
N SER A 144 3.16 8.39 -23.02
CA SER A 144 4.61 8.28 -23.23
C SER A 144 4.98 7.96 -24.68
N LEU A 145 4.17 7.14 -25.37
CA LEU A 145 4.35 6.84 -26.80
C LEU A 145 4.07 8.07 -27.66
N LEU A 146 2.99 8.81 -27.36
CA LEU A 146 2.66 10.07 -28.04
C LEU A 146 3.78 11.10 -27.88
N GLN A 147 4.28 11.30 -26.65
CA GLN A 147 5.42 12.17 -26.38
C GLN A 147 6.71 11.72 -27.11
N ASN A 148 6.92 10.40 -27.25
CA ASN A 148 8.08 9.88 -27.97
C ASN A 148 8.01 10.19 -29.48
N ILE A 149 6.83 10.00 -30.09
CA ILE A 149 6.61 10.34 -31.49
C ILE A 149 6.72 11.86 -31.69
N ASP A 150 6.16 12.64 -30.78
CA ASP A 150 6.26 14.09 -30.78
C ASP A 150 7.72 14.56 -30.74
N ALA A 151 8.52 14.06 -29.80
CA ALA A 151 9.95 14.38 -29.72
C ALA A 151 10.73 13.99 -30.99
N LYS A 152 10.40 12.83 -31.59
CA LYS A 152 11.00 12.39 -32.87
C LYS A 152 10.61 13.33 -34.02
N LEU A 153 9.34 13.69 -34.14
CA LEU A 153 8.83 14.66 -35.12
C LEU A 153 9.54 16.00 -34.95
N HIS A 154 9.66 16.49 -33.71
CA HIS A 154 10.42 17.68 -33.38
C HIS A 154 11.86 17.60 -33.88
N SER A 155 12.55 16.49 -33.62
CA SER A 155 13.94 16.33 -34.05
C SER A 155 14.11 16.31 -35.58
N GLU A 156 13.26 15.58 -36.30
CA GLU A 156 13.33 15.45 -37.77
C GLU A 156 12.96 16.77 -38.48
N ILE A 157 12.00 17.53 -37.93
CA ILE A 157 11.62 18.86 -38.43
C ILE A 157 12.73 19.89 -38.12
N TYR A 158 13.35 19.82 -36.93
CA TYR A 158 14.37 20.79 -36.51
C TYR A 158 15.71 20.65 -37.25
N VAL A 159 16.14 19.42 -37.59
CA VAL A 159 17.38 19.18 -38.36
C VAL A 159 17.35 19.88 -39.73
N ARG A 160 16.16 20.08 -40.33
CA ARG A 160 16.02 20.82 -41.60
C ARG A 160 16.28 22.33 -41.49
N ASN A 161 16.11 22.96 -40.32
CA ASN A 161 16.35 24.40 -40.14
C ASN A 161 17.81 24.76 -39.85
N TRP A 162 18.63 23.78 -39.44
CA TRP A 162 20.04 24.00 -39.12
C TRP A 162 20.91 24.42 -40.32
N THR A 163 20.43 24.24 -41.56
CA THR A 163 21.17 24.66 -42.75
C THR A 163 21.01 26.15 -43.08
N ARG A 164 20.14 26.91 -42.38
CA ARG A 164 19.90 28.33 -42.67
C ARG A 164 20.22 29.28 -41.51
N ASN A 165 19.97 28.90 -40.26
CA ASN A 165 20.38 29.71 -39.09
C ASN A 165 20.31 28.87 -37.78
N PRO A 166 21.44 28.48 -37.17
CA PRO A 166 21.44 27.63 -35.97
C PRO A 166 21.04 28.47 -34.73
N GLY A 167 19.73 28.59 -34.46
CA GLY A 167 19.24 29.20 -33.20
C GLY A 167 17.82 29.76 -33.13
N SER A 168 17.00 29.73 -34.19
CA SER A 168 15.75 30.52 -34.22
C SER A 168 14.47 29.84 -33.72
N PHE A 169 14.41 28.50 -33.63
CA PHE A 169 13.14 27.81 -33.29
C PHE A 169 13.26 26.99 -31.99
N LYS A 170 12.42 27.24 -30.98
CA LYS A 170 12.45 26.46 -29.72
C LYS A 170 11.50 25.26 -29.75
N CYS A 171 10.48 25.27 -30.61
CA CYS A 171 9.51 24.20 -30.79
C CYS A 171 8.93 24.18 -32.22
N ILE A 172 8.24 23.08 -32.59
CA ILE A 172 7.51 22.94 -33.86
C ILE A 172 6.55 24.11 -34.07
N SER A 173 5.84 24.57 -33.04
CA SER A 173 4.90 25.69 -33.18
C SER A 173 5.59 27.00 -33.57
N ASP A 174 6.83 27.25 -33.12
CA ASP A 174 7.58 28.43 -33.55
C ASP A 174 7.92 28.36 -35.05
N PHE A 175 8.33 27.17 -35.51
CA PHE A 175 8.63 26.92 -36.92
C PHE A 175 7.37 27.07 -37.78
N LEU A 176 6.27 26.45 -37.37
CA LEU A 176 4.99 26.51 -38.06
C LEU A 176 4.46 27.94 -38.14
N ARG A 177 4.55 28.72 -37.06
CA ARG A 177 4.14 30.13 -37.05
C ARG A 177 4.92 30.96 -38.08
N GLU A 178 6.25 30.79 -38.16
CA GLU A 178 7.04 31.49 -39.17
C GLU A 178 6.72 31.03 -40.60
N CYS A 179 6.49 29.72 -40.81
CA CYS A 179 6.03 29.19 -42.10
C CYS A 179 4.66 29.77 -42.49
N PHE A 180 3.71 29.80 -41.55
CA PHE A 180 2.37 30.33 -41.75
C PHE A 180 2.38 31.82 -42.08
N GLU A 181 3.16 32.62 -41.34
CA GLU A 181 3.36 34.04 -41.62
C GLU A 181 4.01 34.28 -42.99
N ALA A 182 4.92 33.40 -43.43
CA ALA A 182 5.51 33.47 -44.76
C ALA A 182 4.49 33.15 -45.88
N VAL A 183 3.62 32.15 -45.67
CA VAL A 183 2.52 31.80 -46.58
C VAL A 183 1.52 32.95 -46.69
N LYS A 184 1.11 33.53 -45.55
CA LYS A 184 0.14 34.63 -45.49
C LYS A 184 0.61 35.91 -46.18
N LYS A 185 1.92 36.16 -46.20
CA LYS A 185 2.52 37.36 -46.81
C LYS A 185 2.77 37.23 -48.31
N ASP A 186 2.41 36.10 -48.93
CA ASP A 186 2.67 35.78 -50.33
C ASP A 186 4.18 35.91 -50.70
N GLN A 187 5.05 35.92 -49.67
CA GLN A 187 6.49 36.09 -49.80
C GLN A 187 7.11 34.72 -50.05
N HIS A 188 7.06 34.31 -51.31
CA HIS A 188 7.84 33.26 -51.93
C HIS A 188 7.67 31.84 -51.36
N ILE A 189 6.55 31.21 -51.71
CA ILE A 189 6.46 29.74 -51.86
C ILE A 189 7.62 29.24 -52.78
N GLY A 190 8.05 30.06 -53.75
CA GLY A 190 9.20 29.79 -54.63
C GLY A 190 10.58 29.70 -53.95
N VAL A 191 10.82 30.38 -52.83
CA VAL A 191 12.10 30.29 -52.09
C VAL A 191 12.21 28.95 -51.37
N TRP A 192 11.08 28.40 -50.94
CA TRP A 192 11.01 27.06 -50.34
C TRP A 192 11.09 25.94 -51.39
N LYS A 193 10.59 26.20 -52.61
CA LYS A 193 10.85 25.37 -53.80
C LYS A 193 12.33 25.33 -54.22
N ASN A 194 13.11 26.36 -53.88
CA ASN A 194 14.56 26.44 -54.16
C ASN A 194 15.44 25.90 -53.02
N LEU A 195 14.87 25.53 -51.87
CA LEU A 195 15.56 24.69 -50.88
C LEU A 195 15.66 23.21 -51.34
N TYR A 196 15.19 22.92 -52.56
CA TYR A 196 14.79 21.59 -52.97
C TYR A 196 15.75 20.90 -53.94
N ASP A 197 16.68 21.60 -54.60
CA ASP A 197 17.79 20.93 -55.28
C ASP A 197 18.93 21.87 -55.67
N ALA A 198 20.17 21.38 -55.52
CA ALA A 198 21.26 21.71 -56.43
C ALA A 198 22.54 20.87 -56.20
N LYS A 199 22.76 20.22 -55.03
CA LYS A 199 24.06 19.53 -54.79
C LYS A 199 24.07 18.19 -54.03
N SER A 200 23.07 17.83 -53.21
CA SER A 200 23.26 16.74 -52.23
C SER A 200 22.68 15.37 -52.62
N LYS A 201 21.79 15.28 -53.62
CA LYS A 201 21.16 14.07 -54.19
C LYS A 201 20.57 13.00 -53.24
N ARG A 202 20.69 13.03 -51.90
CA ARG A 202 20.20 11.95 -50.99
C ARG A 202 19.69 12.29 -49.56
N PRO A 203 19.73 13.50 -48.98
CA PRO A 203 19.18 13.72 -47.61
C PRO A 203 17.67 14.02 -47.49
N ILE A 204 17.07 14.68 -48.50
CA ILE A 204 15.75 15.35 -48.37
C ILE A 204 14.57 14.39 -48.44
N ALA A 205 14.54 13.51 -49.45
CA ALA A 205 13.47 12.52 -49.64
C ALA A 205 13.39 11.52 -48.47
N ILE A 206 14.51 11.22 -47.82
CA ILE A 206 14.57 10.34 -46.64
C ILE A 206 13.93 11.02 -45.43
N ALA A 207 14.21 12.31 -45.19
CA ALA A 207 13.63 13.07 -44.08
C ALA A 207 12.11 13.28 -44.26
N GLU A 208 11.66 13.58 -45.49
CA GLU A 208 10.23 13.65 -45.83
C GLU A 208 9.52 12.33 -45.57
N HIS A 209 10.11 11.23 -46.06
CA HIS A 209 9.57 9.91 -45.82
C HIS A 209 9.47 9.59 -44.33
N ARG A 210 10.48 9.97 -43.52
CA ARG A 210 10.48 9.79 -42.06
C ARG A 210 9.39 10.60 -41.36
N VAL A 211 9.23 11.87 -41.70
CA VAL A 211 8.16 12.71 -41.12
C VAL A 211 6.79 12.15 -41.47
N VAL A 212 6.57 11.77 -42.73
CA VAL A 212 5.30 11.15 -43.17
C VAL A 212 5.03 9.83 -42.43
N VAL A 213 6.06 9.00 -42.20
CA VAL A 213 5.94 7.75 -41.43
C VAL A 213 5.62 8.02 -39.96
N LEU A 214 6.27 9.02 -39.34
CA LEU A 214 5.99 9.38 -37.95
C LEU A 214 4.58 9.97 -37.78
N LEU A 215 4.11 10.77 -38.73
CA LEU A 215 2.73 11.27 -38.77
C LEU A 215 1.71 10.12 -38.97
N ALA A 216 2.05 9.12 -39.80
CA ALA A 216 1.23 7.92 -39.94
C ALA A 216 1.14 7.16 -38.61
N GLN A 217 2.28 6.92 -37.95
CA GLN A 217 2.33 6.27 -36.64
C GLN A 217 1.54 7.04 -35.58
N LEU A 218 1.66 8.38 -35.58
CA LEU A 218 0.88 9.23 -34.69
C LEU A 218 -0.62 9.07 -34.96
N SER A 219 -1.04 9.06 -36.23
CA SER A 219 -2.45 8.92 -36.61
C SER A 219 -3.04 7.59 -36.13
N VAL A 220 -2.29 6.49 -36.28
CA VAL A 220 -2.68 5.16 -35.81
C VAL A 220 -2.79 5.16 -34.29
N LEU A 221 -1.78 5.70 -33.60
CA LEU A 221 -1.73 5.72 -32.14
C LEU A 221 -2.86 6.58 -31.53
N LEU A 222 -3.16 7.73 -32.14
CA LEU A 222 -4.28 8.58 -31.72
C LEU A 222 -5.64 7.92 -31.99
N THR A 223 -5.78 7.16 -33.08
CA THR A 223 -6.99 6.38 -33.36
C THR A 223 -7.18 5.28 -32.32
N GLU A 224 -6.14 4.50 -32.01
CA GLU A 224 -6.19 3.48 -30.96
C GLU A 224 -6.50 4.09 -29.60
N TYR A 225 -5.86 5.22 -29.28
CA TYR A 225 -6.10 5.96 -28.04
C TYR A 225 -7.56 6.41 -27.93
N GLN A 226 -8.13 6.99 -28.99
CA GLN A 226 -9.53 7.43 -29.02
C GLN A 226 -10.50 6.26 -28.86
N LEU A 227 -10.24 5.13 -29.53
CA LEU A 227 -11.06 3.94 -29.39
C LEU A 227 -11.05 3.41 -27.95
N LYS A 228 -9.90 3.49 -27.27
CA LYS A 228 -9.73 2.94 -25.93
C LYS A 228 -10.18 3.87 -24.81
N PHE A 229 -10.00 5.18 -24.98
CA PHE A 229 -10.21 6.18 -23.91
C PHE A 229 -11.19 7.31 -24.27
N GLY A 230 -11.63 7.39 -25.52
CA GLY A 230 -12.48 8.48 -26.03
C GLY A 230 -11.70 9.74 -26.40
N ALA A 231 -12.44 10.78 -26.80
CA ALA A 231 -11.90 12.10 -27.14
C ALA A 231 -11.52 12.90 -25.87
N THR A 232 -10.45 12.48 -25.20
CA THR A 232 -9.92 13.18 -24.01
C THR A 232 -9.22 14.49 -24.41
N ALA A 233 -8.93 15.35 -23.44
CA ALA A 233 -8.15 16.58 -23.67
C ALA A 233 -6.78 16.31 -24.32
N VAL A 234 -6.13 15.18 -24.00
CA VAL A 234 -4.87 14.77 -24.62
C VAL A 234 -5.07 14.48 -26.10
N TYR A 235 -6.08 13.67 -26.45
CA TYR A 235 -6.42 13.37 -27.84
C TYR A 235 -6.71 14.64 -28.64
N THR A 236 -7.57 15.52 -28.11
CA THR A 236 -7.96 16.75 -28.79
C THR A 236 -6.77 17.68 -29.00
N SER A 237 -5.90 17.82 -27.99
CA SER A 237 -4.70 18.65 -28.08
C SER A 237 -3.74 18.17 -29.17
N TYR A 238 -3.39 16.88 -29.17
CA TYR A 238 -2.50 16.31 -30.19
C TYR A 238 -3.13 16.37 -31.59
N THR A 239 -4.42 16.06 -31.72
CA THR A 239 -5.12 16.10 -33.01
C THR A 239 -5.12 17.50 -33.60
N LEU A 240 -5.45 18.52 -32.79
CA LEU A 240 -5.42 19.92 -33.22
C LEU A 240 -4.01 20.35 -33.63
N GLN A 241 -3.03 20.13 -32.76
CA GLN A 241 -1.63 20.51 -33.00
C GLN A 241 -1.10 19.90 -34.31
N TYR A 242 -1.35 18.61 -34.53
CA TYR A 242 -0.81 17.92 -35.70
C TYR A 242 -1.64 18.12 -36.98
N THR A 243 -2.93 18.49 -36.85
CA THR A 243 -3.71 19.00 -37.99
C THR A 243 -3.12 20.31 -38.50
N GLU A 244 -2.77 21.24 -37.59
CA GLU A 244 -2.10 22.49 -37.94
C GLU A 244 -0.73 22.24 -38.61
N VAL A 245 0.09 21.34 -38.03
CA VAL A 245 1.40 20.93 -38.61
C VAL A 245 1.23 20.47 -40.04
N ILE A 246 0.33 19.51 -40.27
CA ILE A 246 0.11 18.88 -41.57
C ILE A 246 -0.38 19.92 -42.59
N SER A 247 -1.34 20.75 -42.20
CA SER A 247 -1.91 21.79 -43.08
C SER A 247 -0.82 22.75 -43.56
N ILE A 248 0.02 23.24 -42.65
CA ILE A 248 1.12 24.15 -43.00
C ILE A 248 2.14 23.44 -43.90
N MET A 249 2.53 22.21 -43.56
CA MET A 249 3.50 21.43 -44.34
C MET A 249 2.99 21.13 -45.76
N HIS A 250 1.69 20.92 -45.94
CA HIS A 250 1.05 20.74 -47.24
C HIS A 250 1.07 22.05 -48.06
N ALA A 251 0.68 23.18 -47.45
CA ALA A 251 0.65 24.49 -48.12
C ALA A 251 2.03 24.94 -48.64
N ILE A 252 3.12 24.58 -47.94
CA ILE A 252 4.49 24.89 -48.37
C ILE A 252 5.12 23.81 -49.27
N GLY A 253 4.37 22.77 -49.64
CA GLY A 253 4.80 21.71 -50.56
C GLY A 253 5.85 20.74 -49.99
N ILE A 254 6.00 20.65 -48.67
CA ILE A 254 6.92 19.68 -48.04
C ILE A 254 6.34 18.27 -48.05
N ILE A 255 5.03 18.13 -47.89
CA ILE A 255 4.35 16.83 -47.94
C ILE A 255 3.33 16.81 -49.07
N ASN A 256 3.23 15.67 -49.73
CA ASN A 256 2.27 15.43 -50.81
C ASN A 256 0.85 15.20 -50.23
N ALA A 257 -0.19 15.41 -51.03
CA ALA A 257 -1.62 15.21 -50.73
C ALA A 257 -1.97 13.84 -50.14
N ARG A 258 -1.06 12.84 -50.18
CA ARG A 258 -1.24 11.54 -49.52
C ARG A 258 -1.42 11.65 -48.00
N VAL A 259 -0.90 12.70 -47.36
CA VAL A 259 -1.08 12.95 -45.92
C VAL A 259 -2.50 13.43 -45.58
N ASN A 260 -3.21 14.04 -46.55
CA ASN A 260 -4.62 14.44 -46.38
C ASN A 260 -5.58 13.24 -46.26
N SER A 261 -5.08 12.00 -46.46
CA SER A 261 -5.87 10.79 -46.28
C SER A 261 -5.98 10.32 -44.82
N TYR A 262 -5.24 10.94 -43.89
CA TYR A 262 -5.35 10.64 -42.47
C TYR A 262 -6.64 11.25 -41.89
N GLN A 263 -7.71 10.45 -41.82
CA GLN A 263 -9.07 10.86 -41.44
C GLN A 263 -9.18 11.60 -40.10
N ILE A 264 -8.20 11.45 -39.20
CA ILE A 264 -8.22 12.12 -37.90
C ILE A 264 -7.83 13.61 -37.97
N PHE A 265 -7.15 14.03 -39.04
CA PHE A 265 -6.68 15.40 -39.21
C PHE A 265 -7.57 16.12 -40.21
N ASN A 266 -8.43 17.03 -39.74
CA ASN A 266 -9.38 17.77 -40.59
C ASN A 266 -8.72 19.01 -41.19
N ILE A 267 -7.97 18.80 -42.26
CA ILE A 267 -7.13 19.82 -42.91
C ILE A 267 -7.98 20.88 -43.63
N ASP A 268 -9.08 20.47 -44.26
CA ASP A 268 -9.95 21.37 -45.02
C ASP A 268 -10.62 22.40 -44.09
N GLU A 269 -11.13 21.94 -42.94
CA GLU A 269 -11.71 22.80 -41.90
C GLU A 269 -10.69 23.79 -41.32
N TYR A 270 -9.42 23.41 -41.21
CA TYR A 270 -8.35 24.29 -40.76
C TYR A 270 -8.10 25.46 -41.73
N PHE A 271 -8.06 25.19 -43.03
CA PHE A 271 -7.83 26.24 -44.03
C PHE A 271 -9.03 27.19 -44.16
N GLU A 272 -10.25 26.65 -44.10
CA GLU A 272 -11.49 27.45 -44.06
C GLU A 272 -11.51 28.38 -42.84
N ALA A 273 -11.19 27.85 -41.64
CA ALA A 273 -11.19 28.63 -40.40
C ALA A 273 -10.14 29.76 -40.39
N ASN A 274 -9.04 29.61 -41.16
CA ASN A 274 -7.92 30.54 -41.16
C ASN A 274 -7.80 31.41 -42.43
N ASN A 275 -8.76 31.29 -43.36
CA ASN A 275 -8.84 32.07 -44.61
C ASN A 275 -7.54 31.99 -45.44
N VAL A 276 -6.95 30.80 -45.55
CA VAL A 276 -5.74 30.53 -46.34
C VAL A 276 -6.15 29.94 -47.69
N VAL A 277 -5.76 30.58 -48.78
CA VAL A 277 -5.98 30.07 -50.14
C VAL A 277 -4.77 29.23 -50.55
N VAL A 278 -4.98 27.94 -50.81
CA VAL A 278 -3.95 27.01 -51.29
C VAL A 278 -4.27 26.71 -52.76
N ASP A 279 -3.36 27.08 -53.66
CA ASP A 279 -3.42 26.80 -55.11
C ASP A 279 -2.88 25.39 -55.44
#